data_AF-A0A6B0R7H1-F1
#
_entry.id   AF-A0A6B0R7H1-F1
#
_cell.length_a   1.000
_cell.length_b   1.000
_cell.length_c   1.000
_cell.angle_alpha   90.00
_cell.angle_beta   90.00
_cell.angle_gamma   90.00
#
_symmetry.space_group_name_H-M   'P 1'
#
loop_
_entity.id
_entity.type
_entity.pdbx_description
1 polymer ?
#
loop_
_entity_poly.entity_id
_entity_poly.type
_entity_poly.pdbx_seq_one_letter_code
_entity_poly.pdbx_strand_id
1 'polypeptide(L)'
;MARGPKKHLKRVAAPKHWMLDKLTGVFAPRPSTGPHKLRECLPLIIFLRNRLKYALTGDEVKKICMQRFIKIDGKVRTDITYPAGFMDVISIDKTGENFRLIYDTKGRFAVHRITTEEAKYKLCKVRKIFVGTKGIPHLVTHDARTIRYPDPLIKVNDTIQIDLETGKITDFINLTLATNYCSLHYSSSSLIEHEQWHNTVKKMLEESHFIEARAFGAEFKRKNNEKEKFFQG
;
A
#
# COMPACT_ATOMS: atom_id res chain seq x y z
N MET A 1 25.90 -12.64 -20.57
CA MET A 1 27.21 -12.65 -19.89
C MET A 1 27.04 -12.13 -18.46
N ALA A 2 27.58 -12.82 -17.47
CA ALA A 2 27.54 -12.42 -16.06
C ALA A 2 28.73 -11.48 -15.75
N ARG A 3 28.65 -10.24 -16.25
CA ARG A 3 29.70 -9.22 -16.02
C ARG A 3 29.18 -7.98 -15.26
N GLY A 4 27.99 -8.07 -14.65
CA GLY A 4 27.39 -6.97 -13.91
C GLY A 4 25.85 -7.01 -13.87
N PRO A 5 25.22 -5.98 -13.27
CA PRO A 5 23.77 -5.89 -13.17
C PRO A 5 23.14 -5.79 -14.55
N LYS A 6 22.08 -6.58 -14.77
CA LYS A 6 21.34 -6.56 -16.04
C LYS A 6 20.59 -5.23 -16.19
N LYS A 7 20.76 -4.57 -17.35
CA LYS A 7 20.06 -3.32 -17.72
C LYS A 7 18.82 -3.53 -18.59
N HIS A 8 18.64 -4.74 -19.13
CA HIS A 8 17.55 -5.05 -20.06
C HIS A 8 16.67 -6.16 -19.51
N LEU A 9 15.37 -6.11 -19.87
CA LEU A 9 14.39 -7.15 -19.55
C LEU A 9 13.78 -7.65 -20.85
N LYS A 10 13.93 -8.95 -21.13
CA LYS A 10 13.25 -9.59 -22.27
C LYS A 10 11.76 -9.69 -21.96
N ARG A 11 10.92 -9.44 -22.96
CA ARG A 11 9.46 -9.37 -22.76
C ARG A 11 8.85 -10.69 -22.30
N VAL A 12 9.36 -11.80 -22.83
CA VAL A 12 8.97 -13.16 -22.41
C VAL A 12 9.27 -13.46 -20.93
N ALA A 13 10.24 -12.76 -20.34
CA ALA A 13 10.63 -12.89 -18.94
C ALA A 13 10.03 -11.78 -18.05
N ALA A 14 9.16 -10.94 -18.60
CA ALA A 14 8.47 -9.92 -17.83
C ALA A 14 7.46 -10.55 -16.87
N PRO A 15 7.15 -9.89 -15.73
CA PRO A 15 6.12 -10.37 -14.82
C PRO A 15 4.77 -10.55 -15.51
N LYS A 16 4.10 -11.71 -15.27
CA LYS A 16 2.85 -12.08 -15.95
C LYS A 16 1.72 -11.08 -15.68
N HIS A 17 1.69 -10.48 -14.50
CA HIS A 17 0.63 -9.56 -14.07
C HIS A 17 0.65 -8.22 -14.82
N TRP A 18 1.70 -7.90 -15.58
CA TRP A 18 1.76 -6.70 -16.44
C TRP A 18 0.88 -6.80 -17.68
N MET A 19 0.40 -8.00 -18.04
CA MET A 19 -0.43 -8.24 -19.23
C MET A 19 0.18 -7.65 -20.51
N LEU A 20 1.49 -7.85 -20.69
CA LEU A 20 2.17 -7.48 -21.93
C LEU A 20 1.97 -8.57 -22.98
N ASP A 21 1.64 -8.15 -24.21
CA ASP A 21 1.68 -9.02 -25.38
C ASP A 21 3.13 -9.42 -25.70
N LYS A 22 3.35 -10.68 -26.06
CA LYS A 22 4.67 -11.26 -26.35
C LYS A 22 5.14 -11.00 -27.78
N LEU A 23 4.24 -10.64 -28.70
CA LEU A 23 4.53 -10.56 -30.14
C LEU A 23 5.00 -9.17 -30.60
N THR A 24 4.43 -8.11 -30.02
CA THR A 24 4.70 -6.69 -30.37
C THR A 24 6.14 -6.19 -30.12
N GLY A 25 7.10 -7.05 -29.75
CA GLY A 25 8.49 -6.65 -29.55
C GLY A 25 9.26 -7.49 -28.54
N VAL A 26 10.59 -7.40 -28.63
CA VAL A 26 11.53 -8.29 -27.92
C VAL A 26 11.73 -7.89 -26.45
N PHE A 27 11.63 -6.60 -26.13
CA PHE A 27 11.98 -6.06 -24.81
C PHE A 27 10.75 -5.51 -24.07
N ALA A 28 10.76 -5.68 -22.74
CA ALA A 28 9.83 -5.02 -21.84
C ALA A 28 10.50 -3.85 -21.12
N PRO A 29 9.73 -2.86 -20.64
CA PRO A 29 10.26 -1.84 -19.75
C PRO A 29 10.91 -2.50 -18.53
N ARG A 30 12.19 -2.20 -18.31
CA ARG A 30 12.87 -2.61 -17.08
C ARG A 30 12.58 -1.54 -16.03
N PRO A 31 11.94 -1.87 -14.90
CA PRO A 31 11.67 -0.89 -13.86
C PRO A 31 12.99 -0.39 -13.27
N SER A 32 13.04 0.91 -12.98
CA SER A 32 14.12 1.53 -12.21
C SER A 32 14.16 0.94 -10.80
N THR A 33 15.30 1.03 -10.13
CA THR A 33 15.38 0.73 -8.69
C THR A 33 14.57 1.75 -7.91
N GLY A 34 13.65 1.29 -7.08
CA GLY A 34 12.75 2.18 -6.35
C GLY A 34 12.07 1.48 -5.17
N PRO A 35 10.94 2.02 -4.69
CA PRO A 35 10.23 1.54 -3.50
C PRO A 35 9.85 0.06 -3.57
N HIS A 36 9.38 -0.37 -4.74
CA HIS A 36 8.79 -1.69 -4.95
C HIS A 36 9.74 -2.62 -5.70
N LYS A 37 9.62 -3.93 -5.42
CA LYS A 37 10.40 -4.97 -6.11
C LYS A 37 9.94 -5.09 -7.57
N LEU A 38 10.84 -5.50 -8.47
CA LEU A 38 10.52 -5.71 -9.89
C LEU A 38 9.32 -6.64 -10.12
N ARG A 39 9.17 -7.67 -9.28
CA ARG A 39 8.07 -8.66 -9.38
C ARG A 39 6.73 -8.13 -8.84
N GLU A 40 6.75 -7.06 -8.05
CA GLU A 40 5.60 -6.54 -7.28
C GLU A 40 5.32 -5.07 -7.64
N CYS A 41 5.75 -4.63 -8.83
CA CYS A 41 5.54 -3.27 -9.31
C CYS A 41 4.86 -3.26 -10.68
N LEU A 42 4.41 -2.08 -11.11
CA LEU A 42 3.90 -1.73 -12.41
C LEU A 42 4.62 -0.44 -12.85
N PRO A 43 5.48 -0.49 -13.89
CA PRO A 43 6.12 0.70 -14.44
C PRO A 43 5.10 1.73 -14.95
N LEU A 44 5.39 3.02 -14.75
CA LEU A 44 4.54 4.12 -15.22
C LEU A 44 4.19 4.03 -16.72
N ILE A 45 5.13 3.60 -17.56
CA ILE A 45 4.89 3.38 -18.99
C ILE A 45 3.82 2.33 -19.28
N ILE A 46 3.74 1.27 -18.47
CA ILE A 46 2.70 0.24 -18.64
C ILE A 46 1.37 0.77 -18.11
N PHE A 47 1.38 1.53 -17.02
CA PHE A 47 0.19 2.16 -16.46
C PHE A 47 -0.48 3.10 -17.47
N LEU A 48 0.25 4.07 -18.03
CA LEU A 48 -0.31 5.08 -18.92
C LEU A 48 -0.71 4.52 -20.29
N ARG A 49 0.13 3.67 -20.88
CA ARG A 49 -0.07 3.14 -22.24
C ARG A 49 -1.02 1.95 -22.28
N ASN A 50 -0.81 0.96 -21.43
CA ASN A 50 -1.51 -0.32 -21.51
C ASN A 50 -2.77 -0.36 -20.63
N ARG A 51 -2.77 0.28 -19.46
CA ARG A 51 -3.95 0.30 -18.56
C ARG A 51 -4.92 1.42 -18.92
N LEU A 52 -4.46 2.67 -18.88
CA LEU A 52 -5.32 3.85 -19.10
C LEU A 52 -5.50 4.22 -20.58
N LYS A 53 -4.58 3.79 -21.45
CA LYS A 53 -4.59 4.08 -22.90
C LYS A 53 -4.56 5.58 -23.24
N TYR A 54 -3.95 6.40 -22.38
CA TYR A 54 -3.73 7.84 -22.65
C TYR A 54 -2.60 8.11 -23.65
N ALA A 55 -1.75 7.11 -23.89
CA ALA A 55 -0.69 7.15 -24.88
C ALA A 55 -0.71 5.84 -25.67
N LEU A 56 -0.30 5.90 -26.93
CA LEU A 56 -0.10 4.75 -27.81
C LEU A 56 1.38 4.35 -27.84
N THR A 57 2.29 5.33 -27.82
CA THR A 57 3.73 5.10 -27.94
C THR A 57 4.50 5.39 -26.64
N GLY A 58 5.74 4.88 -26.54
CA GLY A 58 6.60 5.15 -25.38
C GLY A 58 7.06 6.60 -25.31
N ASP A 59 7.22 7.26 -26.46
CA ASP A 59 7.67 8.66 -26.53
C ASP A 59 6.58 9.64 -26.10
N GLU A 60 5.31 9.34 -26.39
CA GLU A 60 4.16 10.08 -25.83
C GLU A 60 4.14 10.00 -24.31
N VAL A 61 4.31 8.80 -23.74
CA VAL A 61 4.41 8.66 -22.28
C VAL A 61 5.55 9.50 -21.72
N LYS A 62 6.71 9.50 -22.39
CA LYS A 62 7.85 10.32 -21.99
C LYS A 62 7.50 11.81 -22.02
N LYS A 63 6.80 12.30 -23.04
CA LYS A 63 6.33 13.69 -23.12
C LYS A 63 5.39 14.03 -21.95
N ILE A 64 4.42 13.15 -21.64
CA ILE A 64 3.49 13.34 -20.51
C ILE A 64 4.25 13.42 -19.18
N CYS A 65 5.19 12.50 -18.92
CA CYS A 65 5.98 12.51 -17.69
C CYS A 65 6.89 13.74 -17.59
N MET A 66 7.48 14.20 -18.71
CA MET A 66 8.35 15.40 -18.73
C MET A 66 7.58 16.70 -18.49
N GLN A 67 6.29 16.74 -18.82
CA GLN A 67 5.39 17.85 -18.49
C GLN A 67 5.02 17.91 -17.00
N ARG A 68 5.47 16.95 -16.18
CA ARG A 68 5.28 16.94 -14.71
C ARG A 68 3.82 16.83 -14.26
N PHE A 69 2.93 16.30 -15.09
CA PHE A 69 1.51 16.14 -14.77
C PHE A 69 1.20 14.94 -13.88
N ILE A 70 2.12 13.98 -13.76
CA ILE A 70 1.92 12.75 -13.01
C ILE A 70 2.63 12.86 -11.66
N LYS A 71 1.86 12.65 -10.60
CA LYS A 71 2.35 12.53 -9.23
C LYS A 71 2.12 11.12 -8.73
N ILE A 72 3.11 10.58 -8.03
CA ILE A 72 3.00 9.32 -7.29
C ILE A 72 3.22 9.62 -5.83
N ASP A 73 2.27 9.24 -4.98
CA ASP A 73 2.25 9.52 -3.55
C ASP A 73 2.52 11.02 -3.28
N GLY A 74 1.85 11.91 -4.03
CA GLY A 74 1.99 13.36 -3.94
C GLY A 74 3.25 13.96 -4.59
N LYS A 75 4.23 13.13 -5.00
CA LYS A 75 5.50 13.60 -5.59
C LYS A 75 5.49 13.50 -7.10
N VAL A 76 5.85 14.58 -7.79
CA VAL A 76 6.00 14.60 -9.25
C VAL A 76 7.07 13.61 -9.70
N ARG A 77 6.74 12.73 -10.66
CA ARG A 77 7.68 11.76 -11.22
C ARG A 77 7.82 11.93 -12.73
N THR A 78 9.06 12.10 -13.18
CA THR A 78 9.41 12.21 -14.61
C THR A 78 9.93 10.91 -15.21
N ASP A 79 10.33 9.94 -14.39
CA ASP A 79 10.84 8.64 -14.84
C ASP A 79 9.70 7.73 -15.34
N ILE A 80 9.73 7.41 -16.63
CA ILE A 80 8.76 6.52 -17.29
C ILE A 80 8.81 5.08 -16.76
N THR A 81 9.95 4.66 -16.20
CA THR A 81 10.19 3.31 -15.68
C THR A 81 10.11 3.25 -14.15
N TYR A 82 9.55 4.29 -13.53
CA TYR A 82 9.35 4.30 -12.08
C TYR A 82 8.48 3.12 -11.63
N PRO A 83 8.92 2.33 -10.62
CA PRO A 83 8.17 1.18 -10.13
C PRO A 83 7.05 1.66 -9.17
N ALA A 84 5.87 1.92 -9.71
CA ALA A 84 4.67 2.08 -8.88
C ALA A 84 4.23 0.70 -8.39
N GLY A 85 3.74 0.57 -7.16
CA GLY A 85 3.39 -0.73 -6.60
C GLY A 85 2.14 -0.71 -5.77
N PHE A 86 2.02 -1.71 -4.90
CA PHE A 86 0.81 -1.91 -4.11
C PHE A 86 0.50 -0.70 -3.22
N MET A 87 -0.78 -0.29 -3.18
CA MET A 87 -1.32 0.86 -2.45
C MET A 87 -0.78 2.24 -2.85
N ASP A 88 0.11 2.35 -3.84
CA ASP A 88 0.54 3.64 -4.36
C ASP A 88 -0.67 4.42 -4.89
N VAL A 89 -0.67 5.73 -4.60
CA VAL A 89 -1.63 6.67 -5.16
C VAL A 89 -0.98 7.37 -6.35
N ILE A 90 -1.58 7.23 -7.52
CA ILE A 90 -1.15 7.91 -8.75
C ILE A 90 -2.19 8.98 -9.07
N SER A 91 -1.78 10.24 -9.05
CA SER A 91 -2.65 11.37 -9.39
C SER A 91 -2.20 12.05 -10.68
N ILE A 92 -3.19 12.47 -11.47
CA ILE A 92 -2.99 13.20 -12.72
C ILE A 92 -3.63 14.57 -12.55
N ASP A 93 -2.80 15.60 -12.38
CA ASP A 93 -3.27 16.94 -12.04
C ASP A 93 -4.17 17.54 -13.14
N LYS A 94 -3.86 17.25 -14.41
CA LYS A 94 -4.54 17.84 -15.57
C LYS A 94 -5.98 17.34 -15.72
N THR A 95 -6.24 16.08 -15.38
CA THR A 95 -7.58 15.47 -15.46
C THR A 95 -8.29 15.46 -14.11
N GLY A 96 -7.58 15.74 -13.01
CA GLY A 96 -8.11 15.65 -11.65
C GLY A 96 -8.38 14.22 -11.18
N GLU A 97 -7.88 13.22 -11.92
CA GLU A 97 -8.12 11.81 -11.61
C GLU A 97 -7.06 11.25 -10.67
N ASN A 98 -7.51 10.49 -9.68
CA ASN A 98 -6.66 9.79 -8.72
C ASN A 98 -6.89 8.29 -8.83
N PHE A 99 -5.82 7.53 -8.76
CA PHE A 99 -5.84 6.08 -8.88
C PHE A 99 -5.10 5.44 -7.72
N ARG A 100 -5.62 4.32 -7.23
CA ARG A 100 -4.95 3.43 -6.28
C ARG A 100 -4.63 2.11 -6.96
N LEU A 101 -3.40 1.62 -6.77
CA LEU A 101 -2.99 0.32 -7.28
C LEU A 101 -3.35 -0.78 -6.27
N ILE A 102 -4.30 -1.63 -6.65
CA ILE A 102 -4.80 -2.74 -5.83
C ILE A 102 -4.66 -4.04 -6.61
N TYR A 103 -4.58 -5.17 -5.92
CA TYR A 103 -4.63 -6.48 -6.57
C TYR A 103 -6.06 -6.89 -6.85
N ASP A 104 -6.29 -7.36 -8.07
CA ASP A 104 -7.47 -8.12 -8.47
C ASP A 104 -7.43 -9.54 -7.86
N THR A 105 -8.58 -10.21 -7.82
CA THR A 105 -8.75 -11.63 -7.49
C THR A 105 -7.74 -12.54 -8.19
N LYS A 106 -7.29 -12.19 -9.40
CA LYS A 106 -6.29 -12.97 -10.17
C LYS A 106 -4.83 -12.61 -9.87
N GLY A 107 -4.56 -11.79 -8.86
CA GLY A 107 -3.20 -11.34 -8.51
C GLY A 107 -2.59 -10.35 -9.50
N ARG A 108 -3.43 -9.57 -10.19
CA ARG A 108 -3.02 -8.57 -11.19
C ARG A 108 -3.25 -7.17 -10.63
N PHE A 109 -2.46 -6.18 -11.05
CA PHE A 109 -2.76 -4.79 -10.69
C PHE A 109 -4.02 -4.30 -11.41
N ALA A 110 -5.05 -4.01 -10.63
CA ALA A 110 -6.22 -3.26 -11.03
C ALA A 110 -5.98 -1.77 -10.74
N VAL A 111 -6.45 -0.93 -11.65
CA VAL A 111 -6.39 0.53 -11.52
C VAL A 111 -7.73 0.97 -10.95
N HIS A 112 -7.76 1.25 -9.65
CA HIS A 112 -8.97 1.67 -8.96
C HIS A 112 -9.04 3.20 -8.92
N ARG A 113 -10.14 3.81 -9.37
CA ARG A 113 -10.35 5.27 -9.29
C ARG A 113 -10.77 5.63 -7.87
N ILE A 114 -10.13 6.63 -7.28
CA ILE A 114 -10.40 7.06 -5.90
C ILE A 114 -10.78 8.55 -5.87
N THR A 115 -11.43 8.95 -4.78
CA THR A 115 -11.74 10.36 -4.52
C THR A 115 -10.48 11.12 -4.07
N THR A 116 -10.56 12.45 -4.06
CA THR A 116 -9.46 13.33 -3.60
C THR A 116 -9.18 13.18 -2.10
N GLU A 117 -10.18 12.82 -1.30
CA GLU A 117 -10.02 12.59 0.15
C GLU A 117 -9.19 11.34 0.42
N GLU A 118 -9.52 10.24 -0.27
CA GLU A 118 -8.77 8.98 -0.17
C GLU A 118 -7.36 9.09 -0.76
N ALA A 119 -7.15 10.00 -1.70
CA ALA A 119 -5.86 10.24 -2.31
C ALA A 119 -4.86 10.92 -1.35
N LYS A 120 -5.32 11.48 -0.22
CA LYS A 120 -4.45 12.12 0.78
C LYS A 120 -3.68 11.11 1.63
N TYR A 121 -4.23 9.92 1.83
CA TYR A 121 -3.63 8.93 2.71
C TYR A 121 -3.26 7.63 1.98
N LYS A 122 -2.37 6.87 2.61
CA LYS A 122 -1.91 5.58 2.12
C LYS A 122 -1.72 4.60 3.27
N LEU A 123 -2.17 3.37 3.07
CA LEU A 123 -1.89 2.29 3.99
C LEU A 123 -0.55 1.64 3.67
N CYS A 124 0.25 1.46 4.71
CA CYS A 124 1.59 0.91 4.63
C CYS A 124 1.77 -0.21 5.65
N LYS A 125 2.13 -1.41 5.19
CA LYS A 125 2.54 -2.48 6.09
C LYS A 125 3.92 -2.20 6.70
N VAL A 126 4.05 -2.42 8.00
CA VAL A 126 5.32 -2.36 8.74
C VAL A 126 6.13 -3.62 8.47
N ARG A 127 7.34 -3.46 7.93
CA ARG A 127 8.26 -4.58 7.66
C ARG A 127 9.25 -4.84 8.76
N LYS A 128 9.81 -3.78 9.33
CA LYS A 128 10.78 -3.89 10.42
C LYS A 128 10.79 -2.61 11.25
N ILE A 129 11.06 -2.78 12.54
CA ILE A 129 11.32 -1.71 13.48
C ILE A 129 12.73 -1.93 14.00
N PHE A 130 13.52 -0.86 14.05
CA PHE A 130 14.88 -0.93 14.59
C PHE A 130 15.23 0.37 15.30
N VAL A 131 16.16 0.29 16.24
CA VAL A 131 16.67 1.46 16.96
C VAL A 131 17.94 1.93 16.25
N GLY A 132 17.92 3.18 15.79
CA GLY A 132 19.05 3.81 15.12
C GLY A 132 20.04 4.43 16.10
N THR A 133 20.91 5.27 15.56
CA THR A 133 21.87 6.06 16.36
C THR A 133 21.12 6.94 17.36
N LYS A 134 21.70 7.14 18.55
CA LYS A 134 21.11 7.91 19.66
C LYS A 134 19.80 7.32 20.23
N GLY A 135 19.57 6.02 20.06
CA GLY A 135 18.39 5.37 20.63
C GLY A 135 17.07 5.73 19.92
N ILE A 136 17.13 6.30 18.71
CA ILE A 136 15.94 6.77 18.00
C ILE A 136 15.25 5.58 17.30
N PRO A 137 13.98 5.28 17.61
CA PRO A 137 13.25 4.22 16.92
C PRO A 137 12.89 4.61 15.49
N HIS A 138 13.10 3.69 14.56
CA HIS A 138 12.78 3.79 13.14
C HIS A 138 11.88 2.65 12.69
N LEU A 139 10.84 3.00 11.95
CA LEU A 139 9.92 2.08 11.31
C LEU A 139 10.16 2.08 9.81
N VAL A 140 10.26 0.90 9.20
CA VAL A 140 10.37 0.73 7.75
C VAL A 140 9.13 0.08 7.18
N THR A 141 8.54 0.72 6.18
CA THR A 141 7.35 0.22 5.49
C THR A 141 7.70 -0.70 4.33
N HIS A 142 6.68 -1.38 3.78
CA HIS A 142 6.83 -2.20 2.58
C HIS A 142 7.37 -1.44 1.35
N ASP A 143 7.09 -0.13 1.27
CA ASP A 143 7.56 0.79 0.22
C ASP A 143 8.93 1.41 0.52
N ALA A 144 9.65 0.86 1.50
CA ALA A 144 10.94 1.35 1.95
C ALA A 144 10.94 2.79 2.50
N ARG A 145 9.78 3.33 2.91
CA ARG A 145 9.74 4.59 3.66
C ARG A 145 10.23 4.32 5.08
N THR A 146 11.01 5.26 5.61
CA THR A 146 11.49 5.21 7.01
C THR A 146 10.86 6.34 7.78
N ILE A 147 10.11 6.01 8.83
CA ILE A 147 9.47 6.97 9.73
C ILE A 147 10.23 6.95 11.06
N ARG A 148 10.48 8.14 11.62
CA ARG A 148 11.15 8.31 12.92
C ARG A 148 10.11 8.49 14.01
N TYR A 149 10.43 8.04 15.23
CA TYR A 149 9.54 8.16 16.39
C TYR A 149 8.14 7.57 16.13
N PRO A 150 8.04 6.30 15.69
CA PRO A 150 6.75 5.62 15.67
C PRO A 150 6.22 5.45 17.10
N ASP A 151 4.90 5.31 17.22
CA ASP A 151 4.25 4.94 18.48
C ASP A 151 4.78 3.57 18.96
N PRO A 152 5.18 3.42 20.25
CA PRO A 152 5.64 2.15 20.81
C PRO A 152 4.65 0.98 20.68
N LEU A 153 3.36 1.25 20.50
CA LEU A 153 2.33 0.23 20.33
C LEU A 153 2.40 -0.48 18.97
N ILE A 154 3.02 0.16 17.96
CA ILE A 154 3.11 -0.37 16.60
C ILE A 154 4.15 -1.49 16.57
N LYS A 155 3.74 -2.67 16.10
CA LYS A 155 4.59 -3.85 15.95
C LYS A 155 4.86 -4.17 14.48
N VAL A 156 5.76 -5.13 14.28
CA VAL A 156 6.07 -5.66 12.94
C VAL A 156 4.86 -6.41 12.40
N ASN A 157 4.57 -6.22 11.11
CA ASN A 157 3.40 -6.73 10.37
C ASN A 157 2.08 -5.97 10.56
N ASP A 158 2.04 -4.96 11.45
CA ASP A 158 0.90 -4.06 11.52
C ASP A 158 0.80 -3.18 10.26
N THR A 159 -0.35 -2.55 10.07
CA THR A 159 -0.58 -1.62 8.96
C THR A 159 -0.78 -0.23 9.51
N ILE A 160 0.00 0.73 9.00
CA ILE A 160 -0.08 2.14 9.38
C ILE A 160 -0.74 2.96 8.27
N GLN A 161 -1.55 3.93 8.65
CA GLN A 161 -2.08 4.96 7.77
C GLN A 161 -1.13 6.15 7.79
N ILE A 162 -0.64 6.50 6.60
CA ILE A 162 0.29 7.61 6.40
C ILE A 162 -0.43 8.69 5.62
N ASP A 163 -0.36 9.92 6.13
CA ASP A 163 -0.70 11.11 5.36
C ASP A 163 0.42 11.41 4.37
N LEU A 164 0.10 11.53 3.08
CA LEU A 164 1.07 11.67 2.00
C LEU A 164 1.71 13.06 1.96
N GLU A 165 1.02 14.08 2.47
CA GLU A 165 1.54 15.45 2.49
C GLU A 165 2.63 15.60 3.58
N THR A 166 2.29 15.20 4.81
CA THR A 166 3.21 15.34 5.95
C THR A 166 4.18 14.17 6.11
N GLY A 167 3.83 12.99 5.57
CA GLY A 167 4.57 11.75 5.78
C GLY A 167 4.49 11.21 7.21
N LYS A 168 3.56 11.72 8.02
CA LYS A 168 3.33 11.30 9.41
C LYS A 168 2.30 10.17 9.46
N ILE A 169 2.36 9.39 10.54
CA ILE A 169 1.38 8.35 10.84
C ILE A 169 0.16 9.05 11.44
N THR A 170 -1.03 8.79 10.89
CA THR A 170 -2.30 9.24 11.52
C THR A 170 -2.81 8.16 12.46
N ASP A 171 -2.99 6.95 11.91
CA ASP A 171 -3.60 5.83 12.58
C ASP A 171 -2.83 4.54 12.29
N PHE A 172 -3.05 3.51 13.09
CA PHE A 172 -2.49 2.19 12.85
C PHE A 172 -3.50 1.10 13.20
N ILE A 173 -3.39 -0.01 12.47
CA ILE A 173 -4.24 -1.18 12.60
C ILE A 173 -3.35 -2.34 13.02
N ASN A 174 -3.61 -2.84 14.24
CA ASN A 174 -2.91 -3.98 14.80
C ASN A 174 -3.33 -5.29 14.10
N LEU A 175 -2.33 -6.13 13.83
CA LEU A 175 -2.56 -7.48 13.37
C LEU A 175 -2.93 -8.37 14.56
N THR A 176 -4.23 -8.53 14.81
CA THR A 176 -4.77 -9.48 15.78
C THR A 176 -5.37 -10.69 15.05
N LEU A 177 -5.61 -11.78 15.79
CA LEU A 177 -6.08 -13.04 15.21
C LEU A 177 -7.40 -12.91 14.40
N ALA A 178 -8.17 -11.85 14.65
CA ALA A 178 -9.40 -11.52 13.92
C ALA A 178 -9.16 -10.74 12.61
N THR A 179 -8.14 -9.87 12.53
CA THR A 179 -7.75 -9.12 11.32
C THR A 179 -6.92 -9.94 10.33
N ASN A 180 -6.66 -11.21 10.64
CA ASN A 180 -5.89 -12.17 9.84
C ASN A 180 -6.37 -12.38 8.39
N TYR A 181 -7.64 -12.10 8.08
CA TYR A 181 -8.18 -12.32 6.75
C TYR A 181 -7.59 -11.40 5.67
N CYS A 182 -7.20 -10.16 6.02
CA CYS A 182 -6.60 -9.24 5.05
C CYS A 182 -5.10 -9.50 4.85
N SER A 183 -4.38 -9.95 5.90
CA SER A 183 -2.92 -10.11 5.88
C SER A 183 -2.44 -11.44 5.28
N LEU A 184 -3.21 -12.53 5.46
CA LEU A 184 -2.89 -13.88 4.94
C LEU A 184 -3.21 -14.04 3.45
N HIS A 185 -4.06 -13.19 2.88
CA HIS A 185 -4.40 -13.18 1.44
C HIS A 185 -3.56 -12.22 0.59
N TYR A 186 -2.47 -11.67 1.14
CA TYR A 186 -1.45 -10.98 0.33
C TYR A 186 -0.60 -11.93 -0.52
N SER A 187 -0.68 -13.25 -0.30
CA SER A 187 -0.02 -14.28 -1.11
C SER A 187 -0.97 -15.17 -1.92
N SER A 188 -2.28 -15.09 -1.69
CA SER A 188 -3.28 -15.91 -2.38
C SER A 188 -4.56 -15.12 -2.60
N SER A 189 -4.75 -14.67 -3.84
CA SER A 189 -6.03 -14.49 -4.53
C SER A 189 -7.29 -15.00 -3.81
N SER A 190 -7.99 -14.17 -3.02
CA SER A 190 -9.44 -14.30 -2.87
C SER A 190 -10.12 -13.08 -2.23
N LEU A 191 -11.04 -12.50 -3.01
CA LEU A 191 -12.30 -11.84 -2.65
C LEU A 191 -12.32 -10.84 -1.50
N ILE A 192 -12.27 -9.54 -1.83
CA ILE A 192 -13.08 -8.53 -1.14
C ILE A 192 -13.62 -7.56 -2.22
N GLU A 193 -14.94 -7.49 -2.39
CA GLU A 193 -15.57 -6.42 -3.16
C GLU A 193 -15.39 -5.08 -2.41
N HIS A 194 -15.14 -4.00 -3.14
CA HIS A 194 -14.74 -2.69 -2.61
C HIS A 194 -15.70 -2.13 -1.53
N GLU A 195 -17.01 -2.37 -1.66
CA GLU A 195 -18.01 -1.98 -0.64
C GLU A 195 -17.87 -2.77 0.66
N GLN A 196 -17.47 -4.05 0.61
CA GLN A 196 -17.20 -4.83 1.81
C GLN A 196 -15.89 -4.41 2.47
N TRP A 197 -14.87 -3.93 1.76
CA TRP A 197 -13.63 -3.48 2.40
C TRP A 197 -13.82 -2.19 3.20
N HIS A 198 -14.44 -1.16 2.61
CA HIS A 198 -14.74 0.09 3.33
C HIS A 198 -15.73 -0.13 4.48
N ASN A 199 -16.78 -0.95 4.28
CA ASN A 199 -17.72 -1.27 5.35
C ASN A 199 -17.09 -2.17 6.42
N THR A 200 -16.18 -3.09 6.08
CA THR A 200 -15.49 -3.93 7.08
C THR A 200 -14.44 -3.13 7.85
N VAL A 201 -13.75 -2.18 7.22
CA VAL A 201 -12.81 -1.29 7.91
C VAL A 201 -13.56 -0.28 8.79
N LYS A 202 -14.66 0.32 8.33
CA LYS A 202 -15.54 1.16 9.17
C LYS A 202 -16.17 0.37 10.32
N LYS A 203 -16.67 -0.84 10.04
CA LYS A 203 -17.27 -1.72 11.04
C LYS A 203 -16.25 -2.26 12.02
N MET A 204 -15.00 -2.51 11.61
CA MET A 204 -13.88 -2.84 12.52
C MET A 204 -13.46 -1.64 13.37
N LEU A 205 -13.49 -0.41 12.83
CA LEU A 205 -13.26 0.82 13.60
C LEU A 205 -14.38 1.05 14.62
N GLU A 206 -15.65 0.90 14.24
CA GLU A 206 -16.81 1.01 15.15
C GLU A 206 -16.88 -0.13 16.18
N GLU A 207 -16.56 -1.37 15.80
CA GLU A 207 -16.53 -2.53 16.71
C GLU A 207 -15.33 -2.50 17.65
N SER A 208 -14.20 -1.88 17.28
CA SER A 208 -13.06 -1.72 18.17
C SER A 208 -13.38 -0.82 19.38
N HIS A 209 -14.19 0.24 19.18
CA HIS A 209 -14.75 1.04 20.27
C HIS A 209 -15.77 0.27 21.12
N PHE A 210 -16.50 -0.69 20.53
CA PHE A 210 -17.47 -1.51 21.26
C PHE A 210 -16.82 -2.65 22.07
N ILE A 211 -15.70 -3.19 21.59
CA ILE A 211 -14.92 -4.21 22.31
C ILE A 211 -14.20 -3.59 23.51
N GLU A 212 -13.67 -2.36 23.39
CA GLU A 212 -13.18 -1.60 24.54
C GLU A 212 -14.30 -1.30 25.55
N ALA A 213 -15.49 -0.89 25.11
CA ALA A 213 -16.63 -0.66 25.99
C ALA A 213 -17.12 -1.94 26.70
N ARG A 214 -17.07 -3.10 26.02
CA ARG A 214 -17.43 -4.40 26.61
C ARG A 214 -16.37 -4.94 27.56
N ALA A 215 -15.09 -4.71 27.25
CA ALA A 215 -13.96 -5.04 28.12
C ALA A 215 -14.01 -4.20 29.41
N PHE A 216 -14.27 -2.89 29.29
CA PHE A 216 -14.43 -1.98 30.42
C PHE A 216 -15.67 -2.34 31.28
N GLY A 217 -16.81 -2.67 30.64
CA GLY A 217 -18.02 -3.13 31.32
C GLY A 217 -17.86 -4.50 32.01
N ALA A 218 -17.05 -5.40 31.44
CA ALA A 218 -16.74 -6.70 32.05
C ALA A 218 -15.75 -6.58 33.22
N GLU A 219 -14.78 -5.67 33.15
CA GLU A 219 -13.87 -5.34 34.26
C GLU A 219 -14.61 -4.65 35.42
N PHE A 220 -15.56 -3.76 35.11
CA PHE A 220 -16.41 -3.11 36.13
C PHE A 220 -17.32 -4.13 36.85
N LYS A 221 -17.91 -5.09 36.13
CA LYS A 221 -18.67 -6.20 36.73
C LYS A 221 -17.80 -7.16 37.57
N ARG A 222 -16.56 -7.43 37.16
CA ARG A 222 -15.63 -8.25 37.96
C ARG A 222 -15.23 -7.57 39.28
N LYS A 223 -14.90 -6.28 39.25
CA LYS A 223 -14.51 -5.52 40.45
C LYS A 223 -15.66 -5.35 41.46
N ASN A 224 -16.91 -5.29 41.00
CA ASN A 224 -18.06 -5.26 41.92
C ASN A 224 -18.37 -6.63 42.54
N ASN A 225 -18.26 -7.72 41.78
CA ASN A 225 -18.43 -9.07 42.34
C ASN A 225 -17.31 -9.47 43.33
N GLU A 226 -16.09 -8.96 43.16
CA GLU A 226 -15.01 -9.15 44.14
C GLU A 226 -15.20 -8.34 45.42
N LYS A 227 -15.80 -7.14 45.32
CA LYS A 227 -16.19 -6.35 46.50
C LYS A 227 -17.34 -7.01 47.27
N GLU A 228 -18.34 -7.58 46.61
CA GLU A 228 -19.45 -8.28 47.28
C GLU A 228 -19.00 -9.54 48.02
N LYS A 229 -17.98 -10.25 47.52
CA LYS A 229 -17.38 -11.40 48.21
C LYS A 229 -16.56 -11.02 49.45
N PHE A 230 -16.11 -9.78 49.57
CA PHE A 230 -15.36 -9.28 50.73
C PHE A 230 -16.26 -8.85 51.90
N PHE A 231 -17.57 -8.65 51.66
CA PHE A 231 -18.56 -8.26 52.68
C PHE A 231 -19.37 -9.45 53.25
N GLN A 232 -19.08 -10.68 52.82
CA GLN A 232 -19.76 -11.91 53.28
C GLN A 232 -18.82 -12.91 53.99
N GLY A 233 -17.66 -12.45 54.46
CA GLY A 233 -16.73 -13.21 55.31
C GLY A 233 -16.80 -12.76 56.76
#